data_AF-A0A7Y8M5X9-F1
#
_entry.id   AF-A0A7Y8M5X9-F1
#
_cell.length_a   1.000
_cell.length_b   1.000
_cell.length_c   1.000
_cell.angle_alpha   90.00
_cell.angle_beta   90.00
_cell.angle_gamma   90.00
#
_symmetry.space_group_name_H-M   'P 1'
#
loop_
_entity.id
_entity.type
_entity.pdbx_description
1 polymer ?
#
loop_
_entity_poly.entity_id
_entity_poly.type
_entity_poly.pdbx_seq_one_letter_code
_entity_poly.pdbx_strand_id
1 'polypeptide(L)'
;MTDLFLLLPRIERLLDRLEGAPAEAIDWKKIHAARWVAETRQLHAICHPHRIETRHLLAIDEQKRRIDANTRQFVEGRPANNVLLTGARGTGKSSLVKAMLAKYAGKGLRLVEIDKAGLAHLPELFERLPESPQRFILFCDDLSFTVDEPGYPALKAALDGSLSTPADNVLIYATSNRRHLMPEYMAENEEARHLGGEVHPGEATEEKVSLSERFGLWVSFYPMDQDAYLAIAAHWAKELGAKDADSERFIRAALQWSLARGARSGRVAQQFAKDWAGQGK
;
A
#
# COMPACT_ATOMS: atom_id res chain seq x y z
N MET A 1 -55.75 -12.39 -0.16
CA MET A 1 -55.03 -11.85 1.02
C MET A 1 -54.17 -12.91 1.72
N THR A 2 -54.37 -14.21 1.48
CA THR A 2 -53.75 -15.32 2.23
C THR A 2 -52.35 -15.73 1.75
N ASP A 3 -51.98 -15.40 0.50
CA ASP A 3 -50.72 -15.85 -0.12
C ASP A 3 -49.49 -15.04 0.36
N LEU A 4 -49.68 -13.75 0.67
CA LEU A 4 -48.58 -12.87 1.06
C LEU A 4 -48.01 -13.24 2.44
N PHE A 5 -48.87 -13.67 3.36
CA PHE A 5 -48.47 -14.12 4.70
C PHE A 5 -47.68 -15.43 4.70
N LEU A 6 -47.87 -16.30 3.70
CA LEU A 6 -47.10 -17.53 3.53
C LEU A 6 -45.72 -17.28 2.91
N LEU A 7 -45.57 -16.18 2.16
CA LEU A 7 -44.32 -15.78 1.51
C LEU A 7 -43.40 -14.96 2.42
N LEU A 8 -43.95 -14.22 3.40
CA LEU A 8 -43.16 -13.41 4.34
C LEU A 8 -42.01 -14.18 4.99
N PRO A 9 -42.20 -15.38 5.57
CA PRO A 9 -41.12 -16.12 6.23
C PRO A 9 -40.03 -16.65 5.28
N ARG A 10 -40.32 -16.73 3.98
CA ARG A 10 -39.35 -17.09 2.93
C ARG A 10 -38.60 -15.87 2.44
N ILE A 11 -39.27 -14.73 2.34
CA ILE A 11 -38.67 -13.43 2.02
C ILE A 11 -37.75 -13.01 3.16
N GLU A 12 -38.16 -13.10 4.42
CA GLU A 12 -37.31 -12.85 5.59
C GLU A 12 -36.06 -13.73 5.58
N ARG A 13 -36.20 -15.04 5.37
CA ARG A 13 -35.04 -15.94 5.25
C ARG A 13 -34.13 -15.65 4.05
N LEU A 14 -34.66 -15.07 2.97
CA LEU A 14 -33.87 -14.61 1.84
C LEU A 14 -33.17 -13.28 2.17
N LEU A 15 -33.87 -12.37 2.84
CA LEU A 15 -33.33 -11.09 3.33
C LEU A 15 -32.22 -11.35 4.35
N ASP A 16 -32.41 -12.23 5.34
CA ASP A 16 -31.37 -12.61 6.31
C ASP A 16 -30.11 -13.21 5.63
N ARG A 17 -30.31 -13.97 4.53
CA ARG A 17 -29.19 -14.55 3.75
C ARG A 17 -28.53 -13.53 2.83
N LEU A 18 -29.27 -12.50 2.40
CA LEU A 18 -28.77 -11.40 1.57
C LEU A 18 -28.07 -10.32 2.42
N GLU A 19 -28.56 -10.07 3.63
CA GLU A 19 -27.96 -9.13 4.60
C GLU A 19 -26.67 -9.67 5.20
N GLY A 20 -26.48 -11.00 5.19
CA GLY A 20 -25.31 -11.64 5.78
C GLY A 20 -25.27 -11.47 7.30
N ALA A 21 -24.43 -12.24 7.99
CA ALA A 21 -24.20 -11.97 9.40
C ALA A 21 -23.58 -10.56 9.54
N PRO A 22 -24.06 -9.69 10.45
CA PRO A 22 -23.42 -8.42 10.70
C PRO A 22 -21.96 -8.69 11.06
N ALA A 23 -21.03 -8.07 10.34
CA ALA A 23 -19.61 -8.22 10.61
C ALA A 23 -19.35 -7.86 12.08
N GLU A 24 -18.76 -8.79 12.81
CA GLU A 24 -18.41 -8.59 14.21
C GLU A 24 -17.52 -7.35 14.33
N ALA A 25 -17.87 -6.42 15.21
CA ALA A 25 -17.15 -5.17 15.36
C ALA A 25 -15.69 -5.45 15.75
N ILE A 26 -14.74 -4.90 15.00
CA ILE A 26 -13.31 -5.12 15.26
C ILE A 26 -12.92 -4.46 16.58
N ASP A 27 -12.40 -5.25 17.52
CA ASP A 27 -11.75 -4.72 18.73
C ASP A 27 -10.37 -4.14 18.38
N TRP A 28 -10.36 -2.87 18.00
CA TRP A 28 -9.15 -2.12 17.65
C TRP A 28 -8.15 -1.96 18.82
N LYS A 29 -8.49 -2.36 20.05
CA LYS A 29 -7.48 -2.44 21.12
C LYS A 29 -6.56 -3.64 20.93
N LYS A 30 -7.07 -4.75 20.38
CA LYS A 30 -6.34 -6.00 20.16
C LYS A 30 -5.89 -6.20 18.71
N ILE A 31 -6.73 -5.78 17.77
CA ILE A 31 -6.45 -5.94 16.33
C ILE A 31 -5.68 -4.73 15.83
N HIS A 32 -4.56 -4.99 15.15
CA HIS A 32 -3.69 -3.95 14.61
C HIS A 32 -3.86 -3.73 13.10
N ALA A 33 -4.44 -4.69 12.40
CA ALA A 33 -4.66 -4.63 10.97
C ALA A 33 -6.03 -5.19 10.58
N ALA A 34 -6.62 -4.61 9.53
CA ALA A 34 -7.82 -5.11 8.90
C ALA A 34 -7.72 -4.97 7.37
N ARG A 35 -8.69 -5.54 6.67
CA ARG A 35 -8.90 -5.35 5.24
C ARG A 35 -10.31 -4.86 4.99
N TRP A 36 -10.46 -3.86 4.12
CA TRP A 36 -11.74 -3.49 3.53
C TRP A 36 -12.05 -4.42 2.35
N VAL A 37 -13.22 -5.05 2.38
CA VAL A 37 -13.70 -5.93 1.32
C VAL A 37 -14.79 -5.18 0.55
N ALA A 38 -14.53 -4.82 -0.71
CA ALA A 38 -15.41 -3.98 -1.50
C ALA A 38 -16.76 -4.65 -1.79
N GLU A 39 -16.76 -5.97 -2.02
CA GLU A 39 -17.95 -6.75 -2.38
C GLU A 39 -18.97 -6.80 -1.24
N THR A 40 -18.51 -6.98 -0.01
CA THR A 40 -19.37 -7.03 1.18
C THR A 40 -19.50 -5.68 1.87
N ARG A 41 -18.68 -4.70 1.46
CA ARG A 41 -18.55 -3.38 2.12
C ARG A 41 -18.31 -3.54 3.63
N GLN A 42 -17.39 -4.43 4.01
CA GLN A 42 -17.11 -4.76 5.41
C GLN A 42 -15.62 -4.73 5.73
N LEU A 43 -15.31 -4.48 7.01
CA LEU A 43 -13.97 -4.57 7.57
C LEU A 43 -13.73 -5.97 8.15
N HIS A 44 -12.71 -6.65 7.66
CA HIS A 44 -12.29 -7.97 8.14
C HIS A 44 -10.97 -7.86 8.91
N ALA A 45 -10.94 -8.34 10.15
CA ALA A 45 -9.73 -8.33 10.97
C ALA A 45 -8.63 -9.22 10.38
N ILE A 46 -7.39 -8.73 10.42
CA ILE A 46 -6.17 -9.50 10.10
C ILE A 46 -5.49 -9.83 11.43
N CYS A 47 -5.72 -11.03 11.95
CA CYS A 47 -5.20 -11.46 13.26
C CYS A 47 -3.68 -11.66 13.27
N HIS A 48 -3.09 -12.04 12.13
CA HIS A 48 -1.65 -12.32 11.99
C HIS A 48 -1.05 -11.53 10.82
N PRO A 49 -0.92 -10.20 10.95
CA PRO A 49 -0.34 -9.38 9.89
C PRO A 49 1.14 -9.76 9.70
N HIS A 50 1.59 -9.75 8.45
CA HIS A 50 3.00 -9.97 8.14
C HIS A 50 3.88 -8.91 8.80
N ARG A 51 4.66 -9.33 9.81
CA ARG A 51 5.53 -8.45 10.58
C ARG A 51 6.89 -8.36 9.91
N ILE A 52 7.32 -7.14 9.57
CA ILE A 52 8.66 -6.85 9.09
C ILE A 52 9.21 -5.69 9.92
N GLU A 53 10.42 -5.82 10.43
CA GLU A 53 11.07 -4.73 11.15
C GLU A 53 11.88 -3.85 10.19
N THR A 54 11.99 -2.57 10.52
CA THR A 54 12.71 -1.58 9.71
C THR A 54 14.18 -1.94 9.50
N ARG A 55 14.79 -2.69 10.43
CA ARG A 55 16.18 -3.18 10.32
C ARG A 55 16.38 -4.15 9.15
N HIS A 56 15.35 -4.85 8.70
CA HIS A 56 15.45 -5.80 7.58
C HIS A 56 15.27 -5.14 6.20
N LEU A 57 14.98 -3.84 6.17
CA LEU A 57 14.91 -3.09 4.92
C LEU A 57 16.25 -2.38 4.73
N LEU A 58 17.05 -2.74 3.74
CA LEU A 58 18.36 -2.10 3.51
C LEU A 58 18.30 -1.19 2.29
N ALA A 59 19.30 -0.31 2.15
CA ALA A 59 19.49 0.61 1.02
C ALA A 59 18.31 1.60 0.78
N ILE A 60 17.52 1.88 1.82
CA ILE A 60 16.37 2.80 1.76
C ILE A 60 16.29 3.73 2.99
N ASP A 61 17.44 4.10 3.56
CA ASP A 61 17.48 4.79 4.86
C ASP A 61 16.85 6.18 4.83
N GLU A 62 16.98 6.91 3.73
CA GLU A 62 16.30 8.21 3.56
C GLU A 62 14.78 8.04 3.47
N GLN A 63 14.30 7.03 2.73
CA GLN A 63 12.88 6.70 2.65
C GLN A 63 12.33 6.30 4.03
N LYS A 64 13.06 5.49 4.79
CA LYS A 64 12.70 5.16 6.18
C LYS A 64 12.58 6.41 7.04
N ARG A 65 13.57 7.31 6.98
CA ARG A 65 13.61 8.54 7.79
C ARG A 65 12.38 9.41 7.54
N ARG A 66 12.04 9.64 6.27
CA ARG A 66 10.89 10.48 5.87
C ARG A 66 9.56 9.86 6.30
N ILE A 67 9.36 8.56 6.03
CA ILE A 67 8.14 7.86 6.40
C ILE A 67 7.99 7.74 7.92
N ASP A 68 9.07 7.43 8.62
CA ASP A 68 9.08 7.34 10.09
C ASP A 68 8.72 8.68 10.75
N ALA A 69 9.28 9.78 10.25
CA ALA A 69 8.97 11.11 10.78
C ALA A 69 7.47 11.45 10.63
N ASN A 70 6.90 11.21 9.45
CA ASN A 70 5.49 11.46 9.16
C ASN A 70 4.56 10.57 9.99
N THR A 71 4.84 9.25 10.04
CA THR A 71 4.04 8.31 10.84
C THR A 71 4.15 8.61 12.34
N ARG A 72 5.33 9.01 12.82
CA ARG A 72 5.50 9.41 14.23
C ARG A 72 4.64 10.62 14.57
N GLN A 73 4.66 11.65 13.73
CA GLN A 73 3.80 12.83 13.91
C GLN A 73 2.33 12.42 14.00
N PHE A 74 1.87 11.61 13.06
CA PHE A 74 0.48 11.14 13.02
C PHE A 74 0.06 10.39 14.29
N VAL A 75 0.89 9.45 14.73
CA VAL A 75 0.64 8.64 15.94
C VAL A 75 0.66 9.50 17.21
N GLU A 76 1.43 10.57 17.22
CA GLU A 76 1.48 11.56 18.30
C GLU A 76 0.35 12.60 18.24
N GLY A 77 -0.58 12.47 17.28
CA GLY A 77 -1.68 13.43 17.09
C GLY A 77 -1.24 14.79 16.54
N ARG A 78 -0.07 14.85 15.90
CA ARG A 78 0.46 16.04 15.21
C ARG A 78 0.10 16.00 13.73
N PRO A 79 0.09 17.15 13.04
CA PRO A 79 -0.13 17.21 11.59
C PRO A 79 0.84 16.29 10.84
N ALA A 80 0.31 15.54 9.88
CA ALA A 80 1.03 14.58 9.06
C ALA A 80 0.35 14.47 7.68
N ASN A 81 1.08 13.97 6.69
CA ASN A 81 0.63 13.97 5.30
C ASN A 81 0.17 12.58 4.83
N ASN A 82 -0.76 12.58 3.88
CA ASN A 82 -0.99 11.43 3.00
C ASN A 82 0.30 11.12 2.22
N VAL A 83 0.58 9.83 2.03
CA VAL A 83 1.87 9.37 1.49
C VAL A 83 1.69 8.63 0.17
N LEU A 84 2.49 8.99 -0.83
CA LEU A 84 2.67 8.22 -2.05
C LEU A 84 4.11 7.68 -2.12
N LEU A 85 4.24 6.35 -2.18
CA LEU A 85 5.50 5.65 -2.36
C LEU A 85 5.61 5.16 -3.81
N THR A 86 6.48 5.74 -4.63
CA THR A 86 6.66 5.32 -6.04
C THR A 86 7.97 4.58 -6.25
N GLY A 87 8.05 3.74 -7.28
CA GLY A 87 9.30 3.08 -7.68
C GLY A 87 9.10 1.66 -8.18
N ALA A 88 10.18 0.98 -8.57
CA ALA A 88 10.09 -0.36 -9.15
C ALA A 88 9.50 -1.43 -8.18
N ARG A 89 9.07 -2.56 -8.73
CA ARG A 89 8.59 -3.70 -7.95
C ARG A 89 9.73 -4.29 -7.10
N GLY A 90 9.42 -4.62 -5.86
CA GLY A 90 10.37 -5.30 -4.96
C GLY A 90 11.45 -4.40 -4.34
N THR A 91 11.32 -3.07 -4.41
CA THR A 91 12.22 -2.10 -3.73
C THR A 91 11.87 -1.85 -2.26
N GLY A 92 10.80 -2.47 -1.73
CA GLY A 92 10.46 -2.41 -0.31
C GLY A 92 9.39 -1.39 0.09
N LYS A 93 8.67 -0.79 -0.87
CA LYS A 93 7.60 0.20 -0.61
C LYS A 93 6.52 -0.30 0.36
N SER A 94 5.83 -1.40 0.01
CA SER A 94 4.79 -2.01 0.85
C SER A 94 5.36 -2.55 2.16
N SER A 95 6.59 -3.07 2.12
CA SER A 95 7.30 -3.55 3.31
C SER A 95 7.58 -2.43 4.30
N LEU A 96 7.89 -1.22 3.82
CA LEU A 96 8.13 -0.07 4.70
C LEU A 96 6.85 0.36 5.43
N VAL A 97 5.70 0.37 4.76
CA VAL A 97 4.40 0.65 5.41
C VAL A 97 4.09 -0.40 6.48
N LYS A 98 4.29 -1.69 6.16
CA LYS A 98 4.13 -2.78 7.13
C LYS A 98 5.11 -2.68 8.30
N ALA A 99 6.32 -2.19 8.07
CA ALA A 99 7.28 -1.92 9.12
C ALA A 99 6.87 -0.77 10.05
N MET A 100 6.17 0.24 9.53
CA MET A 100 5.58 1.28 10.37
C MET A 100 4.52 0.73 11.30
N LEU A 101 3.64 -0.16 10.81
CA LEU A 101 2.69 -0.87 11.67
C LEU A 101 3.42 -1.64 12.77
N ALA A 102 4.44 -2.43 12.43
CA ALA A 102 5.21 -3.18 13.40
C ALA A 102 5.89 -2.30 14.47
N LYS A 103 6.31 -1.08 14.09
CA LYS A 103 6.96 -0.10 14.99
C LYS A 103 5.98 0.65 15.88
N TYR A 104 4.79 1.00 15.39
CA TYR A 104 3.86 1.92 16.05
C TYR A 104 2.52 1.29 16.48
N ALA A 105 2.28 0.00 16.23
CA ALA A 105 1.04 -0.66 16.67
C ALA A 105 0.78 -0.51 18.18
N GLY A 106 1.81 -0.67 19.01
CA GLY A 106 1.74 -0.47 20.46
C GLY A 106 1.53 0.99 20.89
N LYS A 107 1.72 1.95 19.97
CA LYS A 107 1.47 3.38 20.18
C LYS A 107 0.13 3.84 19.58
N GLY A 108 -0.70 2.91 19.11
CA GLY A 108 -2.04 3.21 18.59
C GLY A 108 -2.18 3.20 17.08
N LEU A 109 -1.12 2.93 16.30
CA LEU A 109 -1.22 2.84 14.85
C LEU A 109 -2.00 1.58 14.41
N ARG A 110 -2.91 1.74 13.46
CA ARG A 110 -3.68 0.66 12.81
C ARG A 110 -3.52 0.77 11.30
N LEU A 111 -3.54 -0.38 10.63
CA LEU A 111 -3.43 -0.46 9.17
C LEU A 111 -4.69 -1.10 8.60
N VAL A 112 -5.31 -0.45 7.63
CA VAL A 112 -6.45 -1.01 6.90
C VAL A 112 -6.02 -1.17 5.45
N GLU A 113 -5.88 -2.41 4.99
CA GLU A 113 -5.62 -2.68 3.58
C GLU A 113 -6.88 -2.40 2.76
N ILE A 114 -6.73 -1.63 1.68
CA ILE A 114 -7.78 -1.32 0.72
C ILE A 114 -7.27 -1.64 -0.69
N ASP A 115 -8.05 -2.39 -1.45
CA ASP A 115 -7.76 -2.60 -2.87
C ASP A 115 -8.34 -1.47 -3.73
N LYS A 116 -8.14 -1.55 -5.04
CA LYS A 116 -8.61 -0.50 -5.95
C LYS A 116 -10.12 -0.38 -6.00
N ALA A 117 -10.85 -1.50 -5.96
CA ALA A 117 -12.30 -1.51 -5.94
C ALA A 117 -12.84 -0.83 -4.67
N GLY A 118 -12.16 -1.04 -3.54
CA GLY A 118 -12.45 -0.42 -2.26
C GLY A 118 -12.35 1.10 -2.26
N LEU A 119 -11.49 1.69 -3.10
CA LEU A 119 -11.31 3.16 -3.15
C LEU A 119 -12.60 3.91 -3.49
N ALA A 120 -13.48 3.31 -4.29
CA ALA A 120 -14.79 3.90 -4.62
C ALA A 120 -15.70 4.05 -3.38
N HIS A 121 -15.40 3.34 -2.30
CA HIS A 121 -16.16 3.30 -1.05
C HIS A 121 -15.44 4.01 0.11
N LEU A 122 -14.44 4.84 -0.17
CA LEU A 122 -13.71 5.59 0.85
C LEU A 122 -14.63 6.38 1.82
N PRO A 123 -15.68 7.10 1.37
CA PRO A 123 -16.56 7.83 2.28
C PRO A 123 -17.22 6.93 3.33
N GLU A 124 -17.75 5.78 2.92
CA GLU A 124 -18.36 4.81 3.83
C GLU A 124 -17.32 4.17 4.76
N LEU A 125 -16.12 3.88 4.24
CA LEU A 125 -15.05 3.35 5.06
C LEU A 125 -14.66 4.34 6.17
N PHE A 126 -14.62 5.64 5.88
CA PHE A 126 -14.37 6.66 6.90
C PHE A 126 -15.44 6.66 8.00
N GLU A 127 -16.72 6.57 7.64
CA GLU A 127 -17.83 6.49 8.61
C GLU A 127 -17.77 5.25 9.51
N ARG A 128 -17.19 4.14 9.02
CA ARG A 128 -17.05 2.89 9.77
C ARG A 128 -15.82 2.86 10.67
N LEU A 129 -14.85 3.75 10.48
CA LEU A 129 -13.70 3.85 11.36
C LEU A 129 -14.08 4.63 12.61
N PRO A 130 -13.83 4.08 13.81
CA PRO A 130 -14.24 4.74 15.04
C PRO A 130 -13.40 5.98 15.31
N GLU A 131 -14.05 7.04 15.77
CA GLU A 131 -13.40 8.12 16.50
C GLU A 131 -12.79 7.54 17.78
N SER A 132 -11.48 7.33 17.76
CA SER A 132 -10.78 6.56 18.78
C SER A 132 -9.36 7.11 18.94
N PRO A 133 -8.68 6.80 20.06
CA PRO A 133 -7.27 7.17 20.21
C PRO A 133 -6.37 6.46 19.19
N GLN A 134 -6.85 5.39 18.54
CA GLN A 134 -6.15 4.75 17.45
C GLN A 134 -6.07 5.68 16.23
N ARG A 135 -4.99 5.53 15.48
CA ARG A 135 -4.67 6.27 14.26
C ARG A 135 -4.59 5.29 13.11
N PHE A 136 -5.39 5.49 12.06
CA PHE A 136 -5.56 4.55 10.97
C PHE A 136 -4.80 5.00 9.73
N ILE A 137 -3.97 4.13 9.18
CA ILE A 137 -3.47 4.27 7.82
C ILE A 137 -4.31 3.38 6.92
N LEU A 138 -5.03 3.99 5.97
CA LEU A 138 -5.61 3.30 4.84
C LEU A 138 -4.49 3.03 3.83
N PHE A 139 -4.21 1.77 3.56
CA PHE A 139 -3.09 1.35 2.74
C PHE A 139 -3.54 0.70 1.44
N CYS A 140 -3.26 1.36 0.32
CA CYS A 140 -3.50 0.84 -1.03
C CYS A 140 -2.18 0.41 -1.69
N ASP A 141 -2.06 -0.87 -2.01
CA ASP A 141 -0.85 -1.43 -2.64
C ASP A 141 -0.99 -1.49 -4.17
N ASP A 142 0.08 -1.15 -4.89
CA ASP A 142 0.12 -1.10 -6.37
C ASP A 142 -1.00 -0.26 -7.00
N LEU A 143 -1.19 0.97 -6.49
CA LEU A 143 -2.13 1.96 -7.00
C LEU A 143 -1.74 2.41 -8.41
N SER A 144 -2.67 2.22 -9.33
CA SER A 144 -2.63 2.77 -10.68
C SER A 144 -4.05 2.75 -11.23
N PHE A 145 -4.46 3.80 -11.95
CA PHE A 145 -5.79 3.92 -12.50
C PHE A 145 -5.81 3.60 -14.00
N THR A 146 -6.96 3.15 -14.49
CA THR A 146 -7.32 3.26 -15.92
C THR A 146 -8.30 4.41 -16.13
N VAL A 147 -8.63 4.70 -17.39
CA VAL A 147 -9.71 5.65 -17.72
C VAL A 147 -11.02 5.14 -17.08
N ASP A 148 -11.81 6.06 -16.53
CA ASP A 148 -13.12 5.81 -15.89
C ASP A 148 -13.13 4.91 -14.65
N GLU A 149 -12.00 4.78 -13.93
CA GLU A 149 -11.98 3.98 -12.70
C GLU A 149 -12.68 4.72 -11.55
N PRO A 150 -13.74 4.13 -10.94
CA PRO A 150 -14.59 4.83 -9.95
C PRO A 150 -13.85 5.19 -8.65
N GLY A 151 -12.72 4.55 -8.37
CA GLY A 151 -11.87 4.90 -7.23
C GLY A 151 -11.14 6.23 -7.37
N TYR A 152 -10.96 6.73 -8.60
CA TYR A 152 -10.21 7.97 -8.85
C TYR A 152 -10.91 9.21 -8.27
N PRO A 153 -12.19 9.50 -8.57
CA PRO A 153 -12.88 10.66 -8.00
C PRO A 153 -12.95 10.61 -6.46
N ALA A 154 -13.19 9.43 -5.89
CA ALA A 154 -13.27 9.24 -4.44
C ALA A 154 -11.92 9.52 -3.74
N LEU A 155 -10.82 9.00 -4.29
CA LEU A 155 -9.48 9.29 -3.76
C LEU A 155 -9.11 10.77 -3.93
N LYS A 156 -9.43 11.37 -5.10
CA LYS A 156 -9.20 12.79 -5.39
C LYS A 156 -9.88 13.69 -4.35
N ALA A 157 -11.15 13.43 -4.06
CA ALA A 157 -11.94 14.14 -3.05
C ALA A 157 -11.39 13.95 -1.62
N ALA A 158 -11.00 12.72 -1.27
CA ALA A 158 -10.42 12.42 0.05
C ALA A 158 -9.09 13.15 0.30
N LEU A 159 -8.25 13.29 -0.74
CA LEU A 159 -6.96 14.00 -0.65
C LEU A 159 -7.13 15.53 -0.62
N ASP A 160 -8.16 16.08 -1.25
CA ASP A 160 -8.49 17.52 -1.18
C ASP A 160 -9.11 17.94 0.15
N GLY A 161 -9.58 16.97 0.94
CA GLY A 161 -10.30 17.22 2.17
C GLY A 161 -11.71 17.80 1.96
N SER A 162 -12.31 17.60 0.79
CA SER A 162 -13.70 18.04 0.52
C SER A 162 -14.69 17.29 1.42
N LEU A 163 -15.69 18.01 1.97
CA LEU A 163 -16.95 17.67 2.71
C LEU A 163 -17.03 16.38 3.57
N SER A 164 -16.43 15.27 3.15
CA SER A 164 -16.23 14.01 3.89
C SER A 164 -14.74 13.81 4.17
N THR A 165 -14.13 14.81 4.81
CA THR A 165 -12.71 14.82 5.18
C THR A 165 -12.39 13.58 6.02
N PRO A 166 -11.25 12.88 5.80
CA PRO A 166 -10.81 11.88 6.75
C PRO A 166 -10.76 12.52 8.14
N ALA A 167 -11.36 11.86 9.13
CA ALA A 167 -11.21 12.27 10.51
C ALA A 167 -9.72 12.45 10.84
N ASP A 168 -9.38 13.33 11.79
CA ASP A 168 -7.98 13.65 12.16
C ASP A 168 -7.14 12.42 12.55
N ASN A 169 -7.79 11.26 12.72
CA ASN A 169 -7.19 9.98 12.99
C ASN A 169 -7.00 9.07 11.75
N VAL A 170 -7.13 9.56 10.52
CA VAL A 170 -6.98 8.76 9.28
C VAL A 170 -5.98 9.40 8.31
N LEU A 171 -5.06 8.59 7.75
CA LEU A 171 -4.20 8.96 6.63
C LEU A 171 -4.26 7.90 5.53
N ILE A 172 -4.03 8.32 4.29
CA ILE A 172 -3.93 7.45 3.12
C ILE A 172 -2.46 7.26 2.75
N TYR A 173 -2.01 6.01 2.72
CA TYR A 173 -0.71 5.60 2.20
C TYR A 173 -0.93 4.75 0.96
N ALA A 174 -0.33 5.13 -0.16
CA ALA A 174 -0.41 4.38 -1.41
C ALA A 174 0.99 4.00 -1.91
N THR A 175 1.13 2.82 -2.51
CA THR A 175 2.33 2.50 -3.30
C THR A 175 1.98 2.49 -4.77
N SER A 176 2.91 2.88 -5.65
CA SER A 176 2.75 2.72 -7.09
C SER A 176 4.04 2.25 -7.75
N ASN A 177 3.89 1.46 -8.81
CA ASN A 177 4.99 1.13 -9.70
C ASN A 177 5.22 2.19 -10.78
N ARG A 178 4.30 3.16 -10.91
CA ARG A 178 4.39 4.28 -11.84
C ARG A 178 4.66 5.57 -11.06
N ARG A 179 5.28 6.54 -11.72
CA ARG A 179 5.44 7.89 -11.14
C ARG A 179 4.09 8.62 -11.14
N HIS A 180 3.35 8.51 -12.23
CA HIS A 180 2.00 9.04 -12.39
C HIS A 180 0.98 7.92 -12.18
N LEU A 181 -0.05 8.21 -11.40
CA LEU A 181 -1.08 7.22 -11.06
C LEU A 181 -1.97 6.86 -12.26
N MET A 182 -2.03 7.71 -13.28
CA MET A 182 -2.77 7.48 -14.53
C MET A 182 -1.80 7.18 -15.69
N PRO A 183 -2.25 6.44 -16.73
CA PRO A 183 -1.44 6.16 -17.90
C PRO A 183 -1.16 7.45 -18.71
N GLU A 184 0.09 7.57 -19.17
CA GLU A 184 0.49 8.53 -20.20
C GLU A 184 0.23 7.87 -21.56
N TYR A 185 -0.66 8.42 -22.38
CA TYR A 185 -0.85 7.92 -23.75
C TYR A 185 0.09 8.66 -24.70
N MET A 186 0.75 7.93 -25.60
CA MET A 186 1.71 8.51 -26.55
C MET A 186 1.08 9.58 -27.46
N ALA A 187 -0.21 9.46 -27.79
CA ALA A 187 -0.93 10.46 -28.58
C ALA A 187 -1.06 11.82 -27.86
N GLU A 188 -1.23 11.83 -26.53
CA GLU A 188 -1.28 13.06 -25.72
C GLU A 188 0.11 13.74 -25.63
N ASN A 189 1.19 12.96 -25.67
CA ASN A 189 2.56 13.48 -25.75
C ASN A 189 2.87 14.09 -27.13
N GLU A 190 2.21 13.61 -28.18
CA GLU A 190 2.33 14.14 -29.54
C GLU A 190 1.52 15.44 -29.70
N GLU A 191 0.33 15.57 -29.12
CA GLU A 191 -0.41 16.85 -29.09
C GLU A 191 0.28 17.94 -28.26
N ALA A 192 1.00 17.57 -27.19
CA ALA A 192 1.84 18.49 -26.42
C ALA A 192 3.09 18.98 -27.20
N ARG A 193 3.40 18.37 -28.35
CA ARG A 193 4.47 18.80 -29.25
C ARG A 193 3.86 19.36 -30.53
N HIS A 194 4.02 20.67 -30.73
CA HIS A 194 3.78 21.42 -31.98
C HIS A 194 2.41 22.09 -32.17
N LEU A 195 2.13 23.12 -31.36
CA LEU A 195 1.37 24.30 -31.81
C LEU A 195 2.13 25.57 -31.37
N GLY A 196 2.81 26.24 -32.32
CA GLY A 196 3.18 27.66 -32.18
C GLY A 196 4.34 28.06 -31.26
N GLY A 197 5.09 27.13 -30.68
CA GLY A 197 6.28 27.47 -29.88
C GLY A 197 6.03 27.68 -28.38
N GLU A 198 4.79 27.53 -27.91
CA GLU A 198 4.44 27.41 -26.50
C GLU A 198 3.91 26.00 -26.23
N VAL A 199 4.51 25.33 -25.25
CA VAL A 199 4.11 23.98 -24.82
C VAL A 199 2.93 24.14 -23.87
N HIS A 200 1.71 23.92 -24.35
CA HIS A 200 0.52 23.81 -23.49
C HIS A 200 0.33 22.34 -23.08
N PRO A 201 0.38 22.00 -21.78
CA PRO A 201 -0.05 20.70 -21.31
C PRO A 201 -1.54 20.53 -21.65
N GLY A 202 -1.93 19.43 -22.32
CA GLY A 202 -3.35 19.12 -22.52
C GLY A 202 -4.07 18.95 -21.18
N GLU A 203 -5.35 19.30 -21.10
CA GLU A 203 -6.18 19.24 -19.87
C GLU A 203 -6.12 17.86 -19.17
N ALA A 204 -5.98 16.78 -19.95
CA ALA A 204 -5.78 15.43 -19.44
C ALA A 204 -4.42 15.21 -18.75
N THR A 205 -3.37 15.93 -19.14
CA THR A 205 -2.03 15.85 -18.51
C THR A 205 -2.00 16.60 -17.18
N GLU A 206 -2.70 17.73 -17.08
CA GLU A 206 -2.84 18.48 -15.82
C GLU A 206 -3.59 17.67 -14.74
N GLU A 207 -4.66 16.95 -15.10
CA GLU A 207 -5.37 16.10 -14.13
C GLU A 207 -4.54 14.92 -13.62
N LYS A 208 -3.66 14.33 -14.46
CA LYS A 208 -2.83 13.16 -14.12
C LYS A 208 -1.70 13.50 -13.15
N VAL A 209 -1.12 14.69 -13.30
CA VAL A 209 -0.15 15.26 -12.35
C VAL A 209 -0.86 15.67 -11.06
N SER A 210 -2.06 16.26 -11.18
CA SER A 210 -2.87 16.78 -10.07
C SER A 210 -3.13 15.75 -8.96
N LEU A 211 -3.46 14.48 -9.27
CA LEU A 211 -3.72 13.51 -8.20
C LEU A 211 -2.48 13.14 -7.39
N SER A 212 -1.35 12.92 -8.08
CA SER A 212 -0.12 12.47 -7.41
C SER A 212 0.48 13.58 -6.53
N GLU A 213 0.33 14.84 -6.93
CA GLU A 213 0.79 16.01 -6.18
C GLU A 213 -0.01 16.29 -4.91
N ARG A 214 -1.24 15.79 -4.80
CA ARG A 214 -2.09 15.92 -3.59
C ARG A 214 -1.63 15.06 -2.43
N PHE A 215 -0.72 14.11 -2.67
CA PHE A 215 -0.03 13.44 -1.58
C PHE A 215 1.05 14.35 -1.01
N GLY A 216 0.76 14.93 0.17
CA GLY A 216 1.68 15.87 0.84
C GLY A 216 3.07 15.29 1.18
N LEU A 217 3.25 13.97 1.15
CA LEU A 217 4.55 13.33 1.20
C LEU A 217 4.75 12.32 0.07
N TRP A 218 5.59 12.68 -0.90
CA TRP A 218 6.02 11.79 -1.98
C TRP A 218 7.43 11.23 -1.73
N VAL A 219 7.54 9.91 -1.66
CA VAL A 219 8.80 9.16 -1.45
C VAL A 219 9.11 8.22 -2.62
N SER A 220 10.22 8.46 -3.31
CA SER A 220 10.67 7.66 -4.46
C SER A 220 11.65 6.56 -4.06
N PHE A 221 11.46 5.37 -4.64
CA PHE A 221 12.30 4.20 -4.48
C PHE A 221 12.98 3.87 -5.80
N TYR A 222 14.29 4.06 -5.83
CA TYR A 222 15.10 3.81 -7.02
C TYR A 222 15.40 2.31 -7.17
N PRO A 223 15.65 1.85 -8.41
CA PRO A 223 16.21 0.53 -8.64
C PRO A 223 17.49 0.35 -7.82
N MET A 224 17.65 -0.83 -7.21
CA MET A 224 18.85 -1.15 -6.45
C MET A 224 20.00 -1.52 -7.38
N ASP A 225 21.18 -1.04 -7.05
CA ASP A 225 22.42 -1.49 -7.67
C ASP A 225 22.80 -2.90 -7.21
N GLN A 226 23.92 -3.39 -7.75
CA GLN A 226 24.42 -4.72 -7.43
C GLN A 226 24.81 -4.86 -5.96
N ASP A 227 25.45 -3.83 -5.40
CA ASP A 227 26.00 -3.89 -4.04
C ASP A 227 24.87 -3.90 -3.00
N ALA A 228 23.85 -3.08 -3.20
CA ALA A 228 22.62 -3.12 -2.42
C ALA A 228 21.91 -4.48 -2.53
N TYR A 229 21.82 -5.04 -3.74
CA TYR A 229 21.24 -6.38 -3.93
C TYR A 229 22.01 -7.46 -3.15
N LEU A 230 23.34 -7.48 -3.27
CA LEU A 230 24.20 -8.43 -2.58
C LEU A 230 24.14 -8.26 -1.05
N ALA A 231 24.12 -7.02 -0.57
CA ALA A 231 23.96 -6.71 0.85
C ALA A 231 22.62 -7.23 1.40
N ILE A 232 21.52 -7.05 0.66
CA ILE A 232 20.20 -7.57 1.06
C ILE A 232 20.17 -9.10 1.04
N ALA A 233 20.76 -9.73 0.02
CA ALA A 233 20.85 -11.19 -0.07
C ALA A 233 21.64 -11.76 1.12
N ALA A 234 22.83 -11.21 1.38
CA ALA A 234 23.69 -11.58 2.50
C ALA A 234 22.97 -11.42 3.83
N HIS A 235 22.29 -10.27 4.03
CA HIS A 235 21.51 -10.00 5.23
C HIS A 235 20.46 -11.07 5.50
N TRP A 236 19.60 -11.37 4.51
CA TRP A 236 18.59 -12.40 4.68
C TRP A 236 19.16 -13.81 4.86
N ALA A 237 20.27 -14.13 4.20
CA ALA A 237 20.92 -15.43 4.37
C ALA A 237 21.48 -15.58 5.80
N LYS A 238 22.09 -14.53 6.35
CA LYS A 238 22.57 -14.48 7.75
C LYS A 238 21.42 -14.60 8.75
N GLU A 239 20.30 -13.89 8.53
CA GLU A 239 19.08 -14.00 9.33
C GLU A 239 18.50 -15.43 9.32
N LEU A 240 18.73 -16.19 8.23
CA LEU A 240 18.31 -17.59 8.09
C LEU A 240 19.37 -18.60 8.58
N GLY A 241 20.49 -18.13 9.12
CA GLY A 241 21.54 -18.96 9.72
C GLY A 241 22.67 -19.40 8.79
N ALA A 242 22.73 -18.88 7.55
CA ALA A 242 23.83 -19.16 6.64
C ALA A 242 25.11 -18.42 7.09
N LYS A 243 26.18 -19.18 7.35
CA LYS A 243 27.47 -18.63 7.83
C LYS A 243 28.38 -18.14 6.72
N ASP A 244 28.16 -18.58 5.48
CA ASP A 244 28.99 -18.30 4.29
C ASP A 244 28.39 -17.24 3.36
N ALA A 245 27.49 -16.42 3.90
CA ALA A 245 26.68 -15.39 3.23
C ALA A 245 27.47 -14.13 2.81
N ASP A 246 28.74 -14.30 2.46
CA ASP A 246 29.69 -13.32 1.93
C ASP A 246 30.83 -13.99 1.15
N SER A 247 30.83 -15.32 1.04
CA SER A 247 31.80 -16.06 0.25
C SER A 247 31.72 -15.73 -1.24
N GLU A 248 32.82 -15.89 -1.98
CA GLU A 248 32.81 -15.74 -3.44
C GLU A 248 31.77 -16.65 -4.11
N ARG A 249 31.55 -17.85 -3.56
CA ARG A 249 30.52 -18.79 -4.02
C ARG A 249 29.11 -18.21 -3.84
N PHE A 250 28.84 -17.64 -2.67
CA PHE A 250 27.57 -16.98 -2.37
C PHE A 250 27.31 -15.80 -3.32
N ILE A 251 28.29 -14.91 -3.46
CA ILE A 251 28.18 -13.73 -4.33
C ILE A 251 27.91 -14.17 -5.78
N ARG A 252 28.67 -15.13 -6.30
CA ARG A 252 28.47 -15.65 -7.66
C ARG A 252 27.08 -16.25 -7.85
N ALA A 253 26.62 -17.07 -6.91
CA ALA A 253 25.29 -17.68 -6.96
C ALA A 253 24.17 -16.63 -6.88
N ALA A 254 24.32 -15.62 -6.01
CA ALA A 254 23.35 -14.53 -5.87
C ALA A 254 23.20 -13.74 -7.17
N LEU A 255 24.31 -13.45 -7.84
CA LEU A 255 24.32 -12.73 -9.11
C LEU A 255 23.68 -13.57 -10.22
N GLN A 256 24.03 -14.85 -10.33
CA GLN A 256 23.42 -15.77 -11.28
C GLN A 256 21.90 -15.89 -11.06
N TRP A 257 21.45 -15.98 -9.81
CA TRP A 257 20.04 -15.99 -9.47
C TRP A 257 19.32 -14.71 -9.93
N SER A 258 19.92 -13.53 -9.70
CA SER A 258 19.33 -12.26 -10.13
C SER A 258 19.18 -12.16 -11.65
N LEU A 259 20.16 -12.67 -12.41
CA LEU A 259 20.14 -12.71 -13.87
C LEU A 259 19.06 -13.66 -14.37
N ALA A 260 18.95 -14.87 -13.79
CA ALA A 260 17.91 -15.83 -14.14
C ALA A 260 16.50 -15.30 -13.87
N ARG A 261 16.33 -14.46 -12.84
CA ARG A 261 15.06 -13.80 -12.52
C ARG A 261 14.83 -12.49 -13.29
N GLY A 262 15.82 -12.01 -14.04
CA GLY A 262 15.77 -10.77 -14.81
C GLY A 262 15.63 -9.50 -13.96
N ALA A 263 15.93 -9.56 -12.66
CA ALA A 263 15.72 -8.42 -11.76
C ALA A 263 16.62 -8.47 -10.51
N ARG A 264 17.12 -7.30 -10.12
CA ARG A 264 17.69 -7.04 -8.80
C ARG A 264 16.63 -6.36 -7.94
N SER A 265 16.06 -7.13 -7.01
CA SER A 265 15.07 -6.61 -6.06
C SER A 265 15.25 -7.25 -4.69
N GLY A 266 14.77 -6.60 -3.63
CA GLY A 266 14.85 -7.14 -2.27
C GLY A 266 14.03 -8.42 -2.14
N ARG A 267 12.95 -8.53 -2.92
CA ARG A 267 12.18 -9.77 -3.07
C ARG A 267 13.02 -10.90 -3.67
N VAL A 268 13.72 -10.64 -4.77
CA VAL A 268 14.59 -11.64 -5.42
C VAL A 268 15.74 -12.04 -4.50
N ALA A 269 16.34 -11.08 -3.80
CA ALA A 269 17.40 -11.32 -2.82
C ALA A 269 16.93 -12.21 -1.65
N GLN A 270 15.74 -11.94 -1.09
CA GLN A 270 15.16 -12.79 -0.03
C GLN A 270 14.83 -14.20 -0.53
N GLN A 271 14.33 -14.33 -1.77
CA GLN A 271 14.07 -15.64 -2.38
C GLN A 271 15.36 -16.45 -2.57
N PHE A 272 16.42 -15.81 -3.06
CA PHE A 272 17.75 -16.41 -3.15
C PHE A 272 18.27 -16.84 -1.78
N ALA A 273 18.19 -15.96 -0.77
CA ALA A 273 18.66 -16.27 0.59
C ALA A 273 17.93 -17.48 1.20
N LYS A 274 16.62 -17.62 0.96
CA LYS A 274 15.84 -18.80 1.38
C LYS A 274 16.31 -20.08 0.71
N ASP A 275 16.54 -20.02 -0.60
CA ASP A 275 17.06 -21.15 -1.36
C ASP A 275 18.46 -21.57 -0.87
N TRP A 276 19.37 -20.59 -0.74
CA TRP A 276 20.73 -20.80 -0.24
C TRP A 276 20.76 -21.44 1.15
N ALA A 277 20.03 -20.88 2.10
CA ALA A 277 19.97 -21.41 3.46
C ALA A 277 19.32 -22.80 3.54
N GLY A 278 18.45 -23.14 2.57
CA GLY A 278 17.83 -24.46 2.47
C GLY A 278 18.78 -25.54 1.96
N GLN A 279 19.76 -25.20 1.14
CA GLN A 279 20.75 -26.16 0.60
C GLN A 279 21.80 -26.62 1.62
N GLY A 280 21.99 -25.86 2.70
CA GLY A 280 22.98 -26.14 3.76
C GLY A 280 22.47 -27.00 4.92
N LYS A 281 21.25 -27.56 4.80
CA LYS A 281 20.65 -28.51 5.76
C LYS A 281 20.56 -29.88 5.13
#